data_AF-A0A7S2CG74-F1
#
_entry.id   AF-A0A7S2CG74-F1
#
_cell.length_a   1.000
_cell.length_b   1.000
_cell.length_c   1.000
_cell.angle_alpha   90.00
_cell.angle_beta   90.00
_cell.angle_gamma   90.00
#
_symmetry.space_group_name_H-M   'P 1'
#
loop_
_entity.id
_entity.type
_entity.pdbx_description
1 polymer ?
#
loop_
_entity_poly.entity_id
_entity_poly.type
_entity_poly.pdbx_seq_one_letter_code
_entity_poly.pdbx_strand_id
1 'polypeptide(L)'
;IMSSFLVIVAITLLQFCPLIEGFVLPQRHALQKIRLHSSKLEEPSSHNIDSFSTISRRSVGASLVIASWPFFAEKSSASGGATAGGQYLIRAKQRYNARTVEGARRFFALSDAASSGRLLDDPFFAGDKESQAADFLGAAFLLANAFRTNSTTAPDNLPTVQKFKAFKAAYETLLKSAGKKNNSEDTGKQYAKTAELLKIYIDSVKLTQEL
;
A
#
# COMPACT_ATOMS: atom_id res chain seq x y z
N ILE A 1 51.28 -26.20 27.13
CA ILE A 1 50.27 -25.77 26.14
C ILE A 1 49.39 -24.72 26.80
N MET A 2 49.85 -23.47 26.93
CA MET A 2 49.06 -22.27 27.33
C MET A 2 50.01 -21.04 27.28
N SER A 3 50.50 -20.62 26.09
CA SER A 3 51.23 -19.34 25.97
C SER A 3 51.44 -18.89 24.51
N SER A 4 50.43 -18.99 23.63
CA SER A 4 50.64 -18.64 22.22
C SER A 4 49.46 -17.93 21.54
N PHE A 5 48.39 -17.60 22.26
CA PHE A 5 47.22 -16.94 21.68
C PHE A 5 47.12 -15.43 21.98
N LEU A 6 48.04 -14.86 22.78
CA LEU A 6 47.95 -13.46 23.21
C LEU A 6 48.79 -12.46 22.39
N VAL A 7 49.60 -12.92 21.43
CA VAL A 7 50.55 -12.03 20.70
C VAL A 7 50.02 -11.59 19.33
N ILE A 8 49.00 -12.25 18.76
CA ILE A 8 48.49 -11.92 17.42
C ILE A 8 47.48 -10.74 17.44
N VAL A 9 47.00 -10.33 18.63
CA VAL A 9 45.99 -9.26 18.78
C VAL A 9 46.61 -7.85 18.74
N ALA A 10 47.93 -7.69 18.67
CA ALA A 10 48.59 -6.39 18.87
C ALA A 10 49.26 -5.73 17.64
N ILE A 11 49.26 -6.33 16.44
CA ILE A 11 50.16 -5.86 15.34
C ILE A 11 49.47 -5.29 14.08
N THR A 12 48.15 -5.36 13.90
CA THR A 12 47.52 -4.81 12.67
C THR A 12 46.51 -3.70 12.96
N LEU A 13 46.98 -2.66 13.65
CA LEU A 13 46.26 -1.40 13.88
C LEU A 13 47.01 -0.18 13.31
N LEU A 14 47.81 -0.31 12.25
CA LEU A 14 48.53 0.83 11.67
C LEU A 14 48.57 0.75 10.15
N GLN A 15 48.24 1.88 9.52
CA GLN A 15 48.23 2.16 8.07
C GLN A 15 46.91 1.90 7.34
N PHE A 16 45.94 2.81 7.49
CA PHE A 16 45.34 3.51 6.34
C PHE A 16 44.52 4.72 6.82
N CYS A 17 45.13 5.91 6.74
CA CYS A 17 44.52 7.24 6.76
C CYS A 17 45.23 8.00 5.62
N PRO A 18 44.53 8.74 4.73
CA PRO A 18 44.19 10.14 5.01
C PRO A 18 42.74 10.50 4.61
N LEU A 19 42.04 11.34 5.37
CA LEU A 19 42.02 12.81 5.22
C LEU A 19 41.50 13.26 3.84
N ILE A 20 40.18 13.50 3.74
CA ILE A 20 39.58 14.30 2.66
C ILE A 20 38.88 15.48 3.32
N GLU A 21 39.57 16.62 3.28
CA GLU A 21 39.01 17.95 3.49
C GLU A 21 38.19 18.36 2.27
N GLY A 22 37.10 19.10 2.51
CA GLY A 22 36.45 19.91 1.48
C GLY A 22 35.13 19.36 0.95
N PHE A 23 34.05 19.53 1.73
CA PHE A 23 32.73 19.69 1.12
C PHE A 23 32.11 21.01 1.56
N VAL A 24 32.02 21.88 0.55
CA VAL A 24 31.56 23.26 0.57
C VAL A 24 30.05 23.31 0.81
N LEU A 25 29.63 24.13 1.77
CA LEU A 25 28.26 24.62 1.94
C LEU A 25 27.95 25.67 0.86
N PRO A 26 26.80 25.59 0.15
CA PRO A 26 26.14 26.76 -0.38
C PRO A 26 24.95 27.18 0.49
N GLN A 27 25.14 28.34 1.09
CA GLN A 27 24.19 29.41 1.37
C GLN A 27 22.68 29.18 1.12
N ARG A 28 21.94 29.46 2.19
CA ARG A 28 20.54 29.89 2.21
C ARG A 28 20.33 31.05 1.24
N HIS A 29 19.20 31.09 0.54
CA HIS A 29 18.31 32.25 0.38
C HIS A 29 17.23 31.93 -0.66
N ALA A 30 15.99 31.70 -0.22
CA ALA A 30 14.79 32.13 -0.93
C ALA A 30 13.58 31.98 0.00
N LEU A 31 13.26 33.07 0.70
CA LEU A 31 11.96 33.28 1.33
C LEU A 31 10.90 33.32 0.23
N GLN A 32 10.15 32.23 0.04
CA GLN A 32 8.97 32.23 -0.81
C GLN A 32 7.73 32.48 0.04
N LYS A 33 7.29 33.74 -0.07
CA LYS A 33 6.09 34.36 0.45
C LYS A 33 4.85 33.67 -0.13
N ILE A 34 4.36 32.59 0.51
CA ILE A 34 3.03 32.04 0.20
C ILE A 34 2.01 32.82 1.02
N ARG A 35 1.44 33.81 0.33
CA ARG A 35 0.26 34.58 0.70
C ARG A 35 -0.91 33.60 0.88
N LEU A 36 -1.37 33.46 2.11
CA LEU A 36 -2.67 32.91 2.50
C LEU A 36 -3.77 33.59 1.67
N HIS A 37 -4.30 32.89 0.66
CA HIS A 37 -5.64 33.12 0.19
C HIS A 37 -6.57 32.24 1.01
N SER A 38 -7.17 32.87 2.01
CA SER A 38 -8.36 32.40 2.69
C SER A 38 -9.52 32.39 1.69
N SER A 39 -9.81 31.23 1.10
CA SER A 39 -11.06 30.98 0.41
C SER A 39 -11.96 30.14 1.32
N LYS A 40 -12.77 30.88 2.06
CA LYS A 40 -14.08 30.52 2.59
C LYS A 40 -14.74 29.43 1.75
N LEU A 41 -14.87 28.23 2.30
CA LEU A 41 -15.76 27.19 1.78
C LEU A 41 -16.73 26.81 2.89
N GLU A 42 -17.98 27.08 2.57
CA GLU A 42 -19.17 26.89 3.36
C GLU A 42 -19.39 25.40 3.67
N GLU A 43 -19.86 25.12 4.89
CA GLU A 43 -20.65 23.92 5.14
C GLU A 43 -21.94 23.97 4.32
N PRO A 44 -22.41 22.80 3.87
CA PRO A 44 -23.81 22.52 4.12
C PRO A 44 -24.04 21.14 4.75
N SER A 45 -24.49 21.22 6.00
CA SER A 45 -25.72 20.60 6.53
C SER A 45 -26.16 19.23 5.98
N SER A 46 -26.24 18.29 6.91
CA SER A 46 -27.17 17.17 6.94
C SER A 46 -28.62 17.57 6.63
N HIS A 47 -29.29 16.88 5.70
CA HIS A 47 -30.68 16.43 5.90
C HIS A 47 -31.18 15.46 4.81
N ASN A 48 -31.82 14.41 5.31
CA ASN A 48 -33.01 13.70 4.82
C ASN A 48 -33.00 12.78 3.58
N ILE A 49 -33.26 11.53 3.95
CA ILE A 49 -34.00 10.44 3.33
C ILE A 49 -35.31 10.91 2.62
N ASP A 50 -35.68 10.13 1.60
CA ASP A 50 -36.96 10.00 0.88
C ASP A 50 -37.43 11.11 -0.07
N SER A 51 -37.56 10.76 -1.36
CA SER A 51 -38.89 10.62 -2.01
C SER A 51 -38.79 10.28 -3.51
N PHE A 52 -39.41 9.15 -3.86
CA PHE A 52 -39.96 8.90 -5.20
C PHE A 52 -40.96 10.01 -5.58
N SER A 53 -40.80 10.65 -6.72
CA SER A 53 -41.93 11.12 -7.54
C SER A 53 -41.43 11.49 -8.95
N THR A 54 -41.83 10.73 -9.97
CA THR A 54 -43.03 10.90 -10.79
C THR A 54 -42.71 11.62 -12.10
N ILE A 55 -42.88 10.85 -13.16
CA ILE A 55 -42.96 11.21 -14.56
C ILE A 55 -43.69 12.55 -14.76
N SER A 56 -43.03 13.50 -15.43
CA SER A 56 -43.72 14.63 -16.08
C SER A 56 -43.59 14.49 -17.59
N ARG A 57 -44.66 13.96 -18.18
CA ARG A 57 -44.96 14.05 -19.61
C ARG A 57 -45.39 15.48 -19.90
N ARG A 58 -44.63 16.21 -20.72
CA ARG A 58 -45.20 17.27 -21.57
C ARG A 58 -44.61 17.23 -22.97
N SER A 59 -45.50 16.82 -23.87
CA SER A 59 -45.41 16.79 -25.32
C SER A 59 -45.56 18.19 -25.92
N VAL A 60 -44.63 18.56 -26.79
CA VAL A 60 -44.81 19.49 -27.93
C VAL A 60 -43.83 18.94 -28.98
N GLY A 61 -44.23 18.25 -30.04
CA GLY A 61 -45.00 18.78 -31.15
C GLY A 61 -44.04 19.19 -32.27
N ALA A 62 -43.63 18.23 -33.11
CA ALA A 62 -43.13 18.48 -34.47
C ALA A 62 -42.99 17.14 -35.21
N SER A 63 -43.95 16.88 -36.12
CA SER A 63 -43.86 15.84 -37.13
C SER A 63 -42.69 16.10 -38.07
N LEU A 64 -41.80 15.13 -38.21
CA LEU A 64 -40.93 15.00 -39.37
C LEU A 64 -40.84 13.51 -39.71
N VAL A 65 -41.49 13.17 -40.81
CA VAL A 65 -41.44 11.87 -41.46
C VAL A 65 -40.00 11.65 -41.93
N ILE A 66 -39.30 10.70 -41.31
CA ILE A 66 -38.00 10.22 -41.77
C ILE A 66 -38.12 8.72 -42.00
N ALA A 67 -37.62 8.31 -43.16
CA ALA A 67 -37.70 7.02 -43.80
C ALA A 67 -37.54 5.81 -42.86
N SER A 68 -38.39 4.82 -43.13
CA SER A 68 -38.33 3.46 -42.61
C SER A 68 -37.05 2.74 -43.05
N TRP A 69 -35.95 2.95 -42.33
CA TRP A 69 -34.93 1.91 -42.20
C TRP A 69 -35.36 0.93 -41.11
N PRO A 70 -35.08 -0.37 -41.26
CA PRO A 70 -35.32 -1.32 -40.19
C PRO A 70 -34.44 -0.87 -39.01
N PHE A 71 -35.10 -0.27 -38.02
CA PHE A 71 -34.58 -0.19 -36.67
C PHE A 71 -34.23 -1.62 -36.30
N PHE A 72 -32.95 -1.96 -36.38
CA PHE A 72 -32.42 -3.00 -35.53
C PHE A 72 -32.82 -2.55 -34.13
N ALA A 73 -33.82 -3.23 -33.57
CA ALA A 73 -33.99 -3.27 -32.16
C ALA A 73 -32.63 -3.75 -31.64
N GLU A 74 -31.79 -2.81 -31.22
CA GLU A 74 -30.71 -3.13 -30.32
C GLU A 74 -31.43 -3.87 -29.22
N LYS A 75 -31.19 -5.19 -29.16
CA LYS A 75 -31.40 -5.94 -27.96
C LYS A 75 -30.60 -5.17 -26.93
N SER A 76 -31.27 -4.29 -26.20
CA SER A 76 -30.79 -3.84 -24.91
C SER A 76 -30.56 -5.15 -24.18
N SER A 77 -29.30 -5.56 -24.13
CA SER A 77 -28.84 -6.76 -23.44
C SER A 77 -28.96 -6.43 -21.96
N ALA A 78 -30.20 -6.31 -21.52
CA ALA A 78 -30.65 -6.24 -20.15
C ALA A 78 -30.53 -7.65 -19.59
N SER A 79 -29.28 -8.10 -19.42
CA SER A 79 -28.95 -9.32 -18.71
C SER A 79 -27.55 -9.20 -18.14
N GLY A 80 -27.37 -8.22 -17.26
CA GLY A 80 -26.13 -8.02 -16.50
C GLY A 80 -26.33 -8.15 -14.99
N GLY A 81 -27.54 -8.46 -14.52
CA GLY A 81 -27.95 -8.26 -13.11
C GLY A 81 -27.27 -9.15 -12.07
N ALA A 82 -26.55 -10.20 -12.46
CA ALA A 82 -25.82 -11.08 -11.52
C ALA A 82 -24.37 -11.37 -11.96
N THR A 83 -24.10 -11.46 -13.28
CA THR A 83 -22.77 -11.82 -13.80
C THR A 83 -21.81 -10.63 -13.92
N ALA A 84 -22.31 -9.39 -14.04
CA ALA A 84 -21.46 -8.20 -14.13
C ALA A 84 -20.73 -7.89 -12.80
N GLY A 85 -21.38 -8.14 -11.66
CA GLY A 85 -20.78 -7.97 -10.33
C GLY A 85 -19.66 -8.97 -10.05
N GLY A 86 -19.82 -10.24 -10.46
CA GLY A 86 -18.82 -11.28 -10.27
C GLY A 86 -17.49 -10.99 -10.98
N GLN A 87 -17.56 -10.57 -12.25
CA GLN A 87 -16.35 -10.23 -13.02
C GLN A 87 -15.64 -8.98 -12.50
N TYR A 88 -16.39 -8.01 -11.98
CA TYR A 88 -15.81 -6.83 -11.34
C TYR A 88 -15.01 -7.20 -10.07
N LEU A 89 -15.55 -8.09 -9.24
CA LEU A 89 -14.87 -8.56 -8.03
C LEU A 89 -13.59 -9.35 -8.32
N ILE A 90 -13.59 -10.18 -9.37
CA ILE A 90 -12.39 -10.92 -9.80
C ILE A 90 -11.29 -9.95 -10.24
N ARG A 91 -11.62 -8.97 -11.09
CA ARG A 91 -10.67 -7.94 -11.53
C ARG A 91 -10.17 -7.07 -10.37
N ALA A 92 -11.06 -6.69 -9.45
CA ALA A 92 -10.67 -5.96 -8.24
C ALA A 92 -9.66 -6.77 -7.42
N LYS A 93 -9.92 -8.06 -7.19
CA LYS A 93 -9.00 -8.96 -6.47
C LYS A 93 -7.63 -9.04 -7.12
N GLN A 94 -7.59 -9.16 -8.45
CA GLN A 94 -6.33 -9.17 -9.22
C GLN A 94 -5.55 -7.86 -9.03
N ARG A 95 -6.22 -6.69 -9.07
CA ARG A 95 -5.56 -5.38 -8.87
C ARG A 95 -4.95 -5.25 -7.47
N TYR A 96 -5.69 -5.62 -6.43
CA TYR A 96 -5.15 -5.57 -5.07
C TYR A 96 -4.04 -6.59 -4.86
N ASN A 97 -4.15 -7.80 -5.42
CA ASN A 97 -3.07 -8.77 -5.39
C ASN A 97 -1.81 -8.25 -6.07
N ALA A 98 -1.92 -7.62 -7.25
CA ALA A 98 -0.78 -7.03 -7.95
C ALA A 98 -0.06 -5.98 -7.08
N ARG A 99 -0.81 -5.07 -6.43
CA ARG A 99 -0.24 -4.08 -5.50
C ARG A 99 0.42 -4.73 -4.28
N THR A 100 -0.21 -5.74 -3.70
CA THR A 100 0.36 -6.48 -2.56
C THR A 100 1.64 -7.19 -2.95
N VAL A 101 1.70 -7.85 -4.12
CA VAL A 101 2.91 -8.52 -4.62
C VAL A 101 4.01 -7.51 -4.94
N GLU A 102 3.68 -6.38 -5.56
CA GLU A 102 4.65 -5.33 -5.83
C GLU A 102 5.24 -4.75 -4.53
N GLY A 103 4.39 -4.40 -3.57
CA GLY A 103 4.81 -3.89 -2.28
C GLY A 103 5.64 -4.91 -1.49
N ALA A 104 5.28 -6.20 -1.54
CA ALA A 104 6.07 -7.26 -0.94
C ALA A 104 7.43 -7.43 -1.62
N ARG A 105 7.49 -7.38 -2.96
CA ARG A 105 8.75 -7.42 -3.71
C ARG A 105 9.66 -6.26 -3.32
N ARG A 106 9.09 -5.05 -3.21
CA ARG A 106 9.81 -3.86 -2.74
C ARG A 106 10.31 -4.07 -1.32
N PHE A 107 9.46 -4.52 -0.42
CA PHE A 107 9.84 -4.80 0.97
C PHE A 107 11.00 -5.80 1.06
N PHE A 108 10.96 -6.91 0.31
CA PHE A 108 12.04 -7.92 0.28
C PHE A 108 13.35 -7.40 -0.31
N ALA A 109 13.31 -6.40 -1.21
CA ALA A 109 14.51 -5.77 -1.74
C ALA A 109 15.24 -4.88 -0.71
N LEU A 110 14.62 -4.60 0.44
CA LEU A 110 15.18 -3.77 1.51
C LEU A 110 16.02 -4.56 2.53
N SER A 111 16.31 -5.85 2.27
CA SER A 111 17.09 -6.68 3.18
C SER A 111 18.43 -6.07 3.56
N ASP A 112 19.12 -5.52 2.56
CA ASP A 112 20.46 -4.98 2.73
C ASP A 112 20.40 -3.67 3.54
N ALA A 113 19.42 -2.80 3.24
CA ALA A 113 19.17 -1.57 3.99
C ALA A 113 18.78 -1.84 5.45
N ALA A 114 18.04 -2.91 5.71
CA ALA A 114 17.73 -3.36 7.06
C ALA A 114 18.97 -3.78 7.84
N SER A 115 19.86 -4.56 7.20
CA SER A 115 21.11 -5.01 7.81
C SER A 115 22.11 -3.87 8.06
N SER A 116 22.09 -2.83 7.22
CA SER A 116 22.95 -1.66 7.36
C SER A 116 22.37 -0.58 8.29
N GLY A 117 21.19 -0.77 8.86
CA GLY A 117 20.51 0.22 9.71
C GLY A 117 20.06 1.49 8.96
N ARG A 118 19.93 1.43 7.64
CA ARG A 118 19.48 2.54 6.78
C ARG A 118 18.10 2.30 6.18
N LEU A 119 17.29 1.49 6.86
CA LEU A 119 16.00 1.04 6.35
C LEU A 119 15.06 2.21 6.03
N LEU A 120 15.01 3.22 6.91
CA LEU A 120 14.10 4.36 6.77
C LEU A 120 14.54 5.40 5.74
N ASP A 121 15.75 5.27 5.20
CA ASP A 121 16.25 6.18 4.14
C ASP A 121 15.64 5.83 2.77
N ASP A 122 15.03 4.65 2.64
CA ASP A 122 14.44 4.19 1.38
C ASP A 122 13.09 4.90 1.09
N PRO A 123 12.84 5.33 -0.17
CA PRO A 123 11.59 5.97 -0.56
C PRO A 123 10.35 5.11 -0.33
N PHE A 124 10.49 3.79 -0.15
CA PHE A 124 9.39 2.92 0.23
C PHE A 124 8.65 3.39 1.49
N PHE A 125 9.38 3.96 2.46
CA PHE A 125 8.83 4.49 3.71
C PHE A 125 8.54 6.00 3.66
N ALA A 126 8.92 6.69 2.58
CA ALA A 126 8.76 8.13 2.48
C ALA A 126 7.30 8.54 2.23
N GLY A 127 6.80 9.52 3.00
CA GLY A 127 5.49 10.13 2.83
C GLY A 127 4.48 9.78 3.92
N ASP A 128 3.79 10.79 4.46
CA ASP A 128 2.92 10.65 5.64
C ASP A 128 1.54 10.03 5.33
N LYS A 129 1.07 10.07 4.07
CA LYS A 129 -0.31 9.68 3.72
C LYS A 129 -0.45 8.73 2.51
N GLU A 130 0.56 8.66 1.65
CA GLU A 130 0.56 7.82 0.44
C GLU A 130 1.95 7.22 0.19
N SER A 131 2.66 6.83 1.26
CA SER A 131 3.89 6.07 1.09
C SER A 131 3.60 4.75 0.37
N GLN A 132 4.58 4.24 -0.36
CA GLN A 132 4.45 2.93 -1.03
C GLN A 132 4.15 1.83 -0.01
N ALA A 133 4.71 1.96 1.20
CA ALA A 133 4.36 1.11 2.33
C ALA A 133 2.89 1.24 2.76
N ALA A 134 2.32 2.44 2.80
CA ALA A 134 0.91 2.65 3.15
C ALA A 134 -0.05 2.07 2.11
N ASP A 135 0.19 2.28 0.80
CA ASP A 135 -0.61 1.66 -0.27
C ASP A 135 -0.51 0.14 -0.21
N PHE A 136 0.70 -0.39 -0.01
CA PHE A 136 0.92 -1.83 0.17
C PHE A 136 0.13 -2.41 1.35
N LEU A 137 0.22 -1.79 2.53
CA LEU A 137 -0.50 -2.24 3.73
C LEU A 137 -2.02 -2.15 3.55
N GLY A 138 -2.50 -1.08 2.92
CA GLY A 138 -3.92 -0.90 2.59
C GLY A 138 -4.42 -1.96 1.63
N ALA A 139 -3.69 -2.21 0.55
CA ALA A 139 -4.01 -3.25 -0.44
C ALA A 139 -4.01 -4.65 0.19
N ALA A 140 -3.01 -4.97 1.01
CA ALA A 140 -2.92 -6.26 1.71
C ALA A 140 -4.10 -6.46 2.69
N PHE A 141 -4.48 -5.44 3.45
CA PHE A 141 -5.63 -5.54 4.35
C PHE A 141 -6.94 -5.76 3.57
N LEU A 142 -7.16 -4.99 2.50
CA LEU A 142 -8.33 -5.16 1.63
C LEU A 142 -8.35 -6.56 1.02
N LEU A 143 -7.21 -7.06 0.56
CA LEU A 143 -7.10 -8.39 -0.01
C LEU A 143 -7.44 -9.49 1.02
N ALA A 144 -7.06 -9.29 2.29
CA ALA A 144 -7.32 -10.21 3.39
C ALA A 144 -8.80 -10.27 3.80
N ASN A 145 -9.51 -9.14 3.74
CA ASN A 145 -10.87 -8.99 4.29
C ASN A 145 -11.97 -8.91 3.22
N ALA A 146 -11.74 -8.20 2.11
CA ALA A 146 -12.79 -7.85 1.15
C ALA A 146 -13.24 -9.03 0.26
N PHE A 147 -12.37 -10.00 0.02
CA PHE A 147 -12.64 -11.12 -0.91
C PHE A 147 -13.04 -12.41 -0.19
N ARG A 148 -13.91 -12.29 0.80
CA ARG A 148 -14.47 -13.41 1.55
C ARG A 148 -15.76 -13.93 0.91
N THR A 149 -15.97 -15.24 0.99
CA THR A 149 -17.20 -15.90 0.54
C THR A 149 -18.37 -15.70 1.50
N ASN A 150 -18.08 -15.52 2.79
CA ASN A 150 -19.09 -15.32 3.82
C ASN A 150 -18.94 -13.95 4.50
N SER A 151 -20.00 -13.14 4.43
CA SER A 151 -20.05 -11.80 4.99
C SER A 151 -20.40 -11.75 6.49
N THR A 152 -20.84 -12.87 7.08
CA THR A 152 -21.35 -12.91 8.46
C THR A 152 -20.26 -13.03 9.52
N THR A 153 -19.07 -13.55 9.16
CA THR A 153 -17.93 -13.64 10.08
C THR A 153 -17.33 -12.25 10.31
N ALA A 154 -17.06 -11.88 11.57
CA ALA A 154 -16.34 -10.63 11.85
C ALA A 154 -14.93 -10.67 11.20
N PRO A 155 -14.42 -9.54 10.67
CA PRO A 155 -13.11 -9.50 10.00
C PRO A 155 -11.96 -10.09 10.83
N ASP A 156 -12.02 -9.91 12.15
CA ASP A 156 -10.97 -10.34 13.08
C ASP A 156 -10.87 -11.85 13.27
N ASN A 157 -11.93 -12.58 12.93
CA ASN A 157 -11.97 -14.03 13.01
C ASN A 157 -11.50 -14.70 11.70
N LEU A 158 -11.20 -13.91 10.67
CA LEU A 158 -10.69 -14.44 9.41
C LEU A 158 -9.20 -14.81 9.56
N PRO A 159 -8.79 -16.05 9.24
CA PRO A 159 -7.40 -16.48 9.37
C PRO A 159 -6.42 -15.62 8.56
N THR A 160 -6.82 -15.14 7.38
CA THR A 160 -6.03 -14.24 6.52
C THR A 160 -5.82 -12.87 7.17
N VAL A 161 -6.85 -12.33 7.83
CA VAL A 161 -6.77 -11.04 8.55
C VAL A 161 -5.89 -11.19 9.80
N GLN A 162 -5.97 -12.31 10.52
CA GLN A 162 -5.10 -12.59 11.66
C GLN A 162 -3.62 -12.67 11.25
N LYS A 163 -3.32 -13.37 10.17
CA LYS A 163 -1.96 -13.42 9.58
C LYS A 163 -1.48 -12.02 9.18
N PHE A 164 -2.34 -11.23 8.53
CA PHE A 164 -2.02 -9.84 8.20
C PHE A 164 -1.77 -8.99 9.44
N LYS A 165 -2.59 -9.10 10.49
CA LYS A 165 -2.40 -8.37 11.76
C LYS A 165 -1.08 -8.74 12.43
N ALA A 166 -0.71 -10.03 12.44
CA ALA A 166 0.58 -10.48 12.97
C ALA A 166 1.75 -9.86 12.20
N PHE A 167 1.68 -9.88 10.86
CA PHE A 167 2.64 -9.19 10.00
C PHE A 167 2.70 -7.69 10.29
N LYS A 168 1.56 -6.99 10.33
CA LYS A 168 1.47 -5.55 10.58
C LYS A 168 2.05 -5.16 11.95
N ALA A 169 1.78 -5.96 12.98
CA ALA A 169 2.35 -5.74 14.31
C ALA A 169 3.89 -5.90 14.30
N ALA A 170 4.42 -6.89 13.60
CA ALA A 170 5.87 -7.05 13.44
C ALA A 170 6.49 -5.90 12.64
N TYR A 171 5.81 -5.46 11.57
CA TYR A 171 6.20 -4.29 10.78
C TYR A 171 6.28 -3.00 11.61
N GLU A 172 5.32 -2.75 12.49
CA GLU A 172 5.37 -1.59 13.41
C GLU A 172 6.53 -1.69 14.40
N THR A 173 6.82 -2.89 14.92
CA THR A 173 8.00 -3.12 15.76
C THR A 173 9.30 -2.90 14.99
N LEU A 174 9.37 -3.33 13.73
CA LEU A 174 10.49 -3.08 12.84
C LEU A 174 10.74 -1.58 12.67
N LEU A 175 9.71 -0.79 12.33
CA LEU A 175 9.84 0.66 12.20
C LEU A 175 10.32 1.32 13.50
N LYS A 176 9.80 0.89 14.65
CA LYS A 176 10.26 1.35 15.96
C LYS A 176 11.72 1.00 16.23
N SER A 177 12.20 -0.15 15.79
CA SER A 177 13.62 -0.53 15.92
C SER A 177 14.52 0.27 14.99
N ALA A 178 14.08 0.50 13.74
CA ALA A 178 14.82 1.23 12.74
C ALA A 178 14.93 2.74 13.05
N GLY A 179 13.95 3.31 13.77
CA GLY A 179 13.98 4.70 14.21
C GLY A 179 14.93 4.98 15.39
N LYS A 180 15.52 3.94 16.00
CA LYS A 180 16.49 4.09 17.09
C LYS A 180 17.92 4.16 16.54
N LYS A 181 18.74 5.05 17.11
CA LYS A 181 20.17 5.18 16.73
C LYS A 181 20.94 3.90 17.06
N ASN A 182 21.83 3.49 16.14
CA ASN A 182 22.77 2.35 16.28
C ASN A 182 22.14 0.96 16.48
N ASN A 183 20.88 0.75 16.07
CA ASN A 183 20.18 -0.53 16.25
C ASN A 183 20.08 -1.37 14.96
N SER A 184 21.15 -1.41 14.15
CA SER A 184 21.17 -2.17 12.89
C SER A 184 20.94 -3.67 13.10
N GLU A 185 21.56 -4.27 14.13
CA GLU A 185 21.41 -5.69 14.43
C GLU A 185 19.96 -6.06 14.79
N ASP A 186 19.35 -5.29 15.70
CA ASP A 186 17.95 -5.47 16.09
C ASP A 186 17.00 -5.23 14.91
N THR A 187 17.27 -4.21 14.09
CA THR A 187 16.51 -3.92 12.87
C THR A 187 16.57 -5.09 11.90
N GLY A 188 17.76 -5.68 11.69
CA GLY A 188 17.93 -6.88 10.86
C GLY A 188 17.13 -8.08 11.39
N LYS A 189 17.15 -8.34 12.70
CA LYS A 189 16.36 -9.41 13.33
C LYS A 189 14.86 -9.19 13.18
N GLN A 190 14.37 -7.97 13.44
CA GLN A 190 12.95 -7.64 13.27
C GLN A 190 12.53 -7.69 11.81
N TYR A 191 13.43 -7.33 10.89
CA TYR A 191 13.18 -7.41 9.46
C TYR A 191 13.00 -8.86 9.02
N ALA A 192 13.91 -9.77 9.41
CA ALA A 192 13.80 -11.20 9.10
C ALA A 192 12.49 -11.80 9.62
N LYS A 193 12.10 -11.47 10.87
CA LYS A 193 10.82 -11.89 11.45
C LYS A 193 9.62 -11.35 10.66
N THR A 194 9.66 -10.07 10.29
CA THR A 194 8.61 -9.43 9.51
C THR A 194 8.49 -10.05 8.11
N ALA A 195 9.63 -10.35 7.48
CA ALA A 195 9.71 -10.99 6.16
C ALA A 195 9.11 -12.41 6.17
N GLU A 196 9.37 -13.19 7.22
CA GLU A 196 8.77 -14.52 7.41
C GLU A 196 7.24 -14.44 7.55
N LEU A 197 6.74 -13.54 8.41
CA LEU A 197 5.31 -13.32 8.59
C LEU A 197 4.64 -12.82 7.30
N LEU A 198 5.32 -11.97 6.55
CA LEU A 198 4.84 -11.51 5.25
C LEU A 198 4.71 -12.67 4.26
N LYS A 199 5.70 -13.57 4.21
CA LYS A 199 5.64 -14.77 3.36
C LYS A 199 4.45 -15.66 3.74
N ILE A 200 4.26 -15.92 5.04
CA ILE A 200 3.11 -16.69 5.56
C ILE A 200 1.77 -16.05 5.15
N TYR A 201 1.68 -14.73 5.21
CA TYR A 201 0.49 -13.99 4.78
C TYR A 201 0.27 -14.13 3.27
N ILE A 202 1.29 -13.85 2.44
CA ILE A 202 1.18 -13.92 0.98
C ILE A 202 0.80 -15.32 0.52
N ASP A 203 1.40 -16.36 1.10
CA ASP A 203 1.08 -17.75 0.76
C ASP A 203 -0.37 -18.11 1.13
N SER A 204 -0.96 -17.46 2.14
CA SER A 204 -2.37 -17.66 2.51
C SER A 204 -3.36 -16.94 1.60
N VAL A 205 -2.90 -15.92 0.87
CA VAL A 205 -3.75 -15.04 0.05
C VAL A 205 -3.53 -15.27 -1.45
N LYS A 206 -2.47 -16.00 -1.83
CA LYS A 206 -2.19 -16.40 -3.21
C LYS A 206 -3.45 -16.94 -3.87
N LEU A 207 -3.88 -16.20 -4.89
CA LEU A 207 -4.77 -16.71 -5.92
C LEU A 207 -4.04 -17.86 -6.61
N THR A 208 -4.49 -19.10 -6.41
CA THR A 208 -4.31 -20.14 -7.42
C THR A 208 -4.85 -19.53 -8.72
N GLN A 209 -3.98 -19.32 -9.71
CA GLN A 209 -4.36 -18.73 -11.00
C GLN A 209 -5.18 -19.70 -11.86
N GLU A 210 -5.67 -20.80 -11.29
CA GLU A 210 -6.41 -21.83 -12.00
C GLU A 210 -7.90 -21.46 -11.97
N LEU A 211 -8.31 -20.75 -13.02
CA LEU A 211 -9.65 -20.77 -13.57
C LEU A 211 -9.59 -21.52 -14.90
#